data_AF-A0A060ZXQ8-F1
#
_entry.id   AF-A0A060ZXQ8-F1
#
_cell.length_a   1.000
_cell.length_b   1.000
_cell.length_c   1.000
_cell.angle_alpha   90.00
_cell.angle_beta   90.00
_cell.angle_gamma   90.00
#
_symmetry.space_group_name_H-M   'P 1'
#
loop_
_entity.id
_entity.type
_entity.pdbx_description
1 polymer ?
#
loop_
_entity_poly.entity_id
_entity_poly.type
_entity_poly.pdbx_seq_one_letter_code
_entity_poly.pdbx_strand_id
1 'polypeptide(L)'
;MPPDKLAKLIDVASENNLTIAILTQEIMVFLAMCIRTQPKLFSEMFRLRIGLIIQVMATELAQSLNCSGEEATECLMNMSPSELKNLLHHILSGKEFGLMKSVRSGATGTDSIAIQDISPNSKSVGGSKHQSKVRKLSLSVHSLDIENIESGVSGLGQ
;
A
#
# COMPACT_ATOMS: atom_id res chain seq x y z
N MET A 1 15.49 21.84 -12.70
CA MET A 1 14.60 21.54 -13.85
C MET A 1 13.30 22.31 -13.66
N PRO A 2 12.71 22.90 -14.71
CA PRO A 2 11.42 23.61 -14.59
C PRO A 2 10.27 22.66 -14.20
N PRO A 3 9.28 23.11 -13.40
CA PRO A 3 8.16 22.28 -12.95
C PRO A 3 7.35 21.66 -14.10
N ASP A 4 7.08 22.42 -15.16
CA ASP A 4 6.31 21.92 -16.32
C ASP A 4 7.02 20.79 -17.05
N LYS A 5 8.36 20.84 -17.08
CA LYS A 5 9.16 19.78 -17.69
C LYS A 5 9.15 18.52 -16.82
N LEU A 6 9.09 18.67 -15.49
CA LEU A 6 8.95 17.54 -14.57
C LEU A 6 7.59 16.87 -14.72
N ALA A 7 6.51 17.65 -14.71
CA ALA A 7 5.16 17.14 -14.87
C ALA A 7 5.01 16.35 -16.17
N LYS A 8 5.52 16.87 -17.29
CA LYS A 8 5.52 16.16 -18.58
C LYS A 8 6.32 14.86 -18.57
N LEU A 9 7.50 14.85 -17.93
CA LEU A 9 8.30 13.63 -17.81
C LEU A 9 7.58 12.57 -16.98
N ILE A 10 6.89 12.97 -15.91
CA ILE A 10 6.10 12.05 -15.08
C ILE A 10 4.92 11.50 -15.88
N ASP A 11 4.19 12.34 -16.60
CA ASP A 11 3.04 11.91 -17.42
C ASP A 11 3.44 10.89 -18.50
N VAL A 12 4.55 11.17 -19.21
CA VAL A 12 5.11 10.24 -20.21
C VAL A 12 5.61 8.94 -19.56
N ALA A 13 6.32 9.02 -18.44
CA ALA A 13 6.80 7.84 -17.73
C ALA A 13 5.67 7.01 -17.11
N SER A 14 4.51 7.63 -16.87
CA SER A 14 3.31 6.97 -16.34
C SER A 14 2.39 6.45 -17.45
N GLU A 15 2.81 6.50 -18.72
CA GLU A 15 1.99 6.07 -19.87
C GLU A 15 0.61 6.75 -19.91
N ASN A 16 0.56 8.05 -19.54
CA ASN A 16 -0.67 8.83 -19.41
C ASN A 16 -1.70 8.24 -18.40
N ASN A 17 -1.26 7.37 -17.48
CA ASN A 17 -2.07 6.91 -16.38
C ASN A 17 -2.03 7.93 -15.24
N LEU A 18 -3.15 8.64 -15.06
CA LEU A 18 -3.30 9.70 -14.06
C LEU A 18 -2.99 9.22 -12.64
N THR A 19 -3.45 8.02 -12.26
CA THR A 19 -3.25 7.47 -10.91
C THR A 19 -1.76 7.21 -10.63
N ILE A 20 -1.05 6.61 -11.60
CA ILE A 20 0.39 6.34 -11.48
C ILE A 20 1.18 7.66 -11.47
N ALA A 21 0.76 8.65 -12.25
CA ALA A 21 1.38 9.97 -12.28
C ALA A 21 1.23 10.69 -10.92
N ILE A 22 0.03 10.65 -10.32
CA ILE A 22 -0.23 11.22 -8.99
C ILE A 22 0.62 10.49 -7.93
N LEU A 23 0.57 9.16 -7.90
CA LEU A 23 1.37 8.35 -6.96
C LEU A 23 2.87 8.68 -7.06
N THR A 24 3.39 8.75 -8.28
CA THR A 24 4.79 9.13 -8.54
C THR A 24 5.11 10.51 -7.98
N GLN A 25 4.23 11.50 -8.19
CA GLN A 25 4.41 12.85 -7.67
C GLN A 25 4.38 12.88 -6.14
N GLU A 26 3.42 12.22 -5.51
CA GLU A 26 3.30 12.19 -4.06
C GLU A 26 4.55 11.58 -3.40
N ILE A 27 5.02 10.45 -3.93
CA ILE A 27 6.27 9.82 -3.48
C ILE A 27 7.45 10.78 -3.66
N MET A 28 7.60 11.41 -4.82
CA MET A 28 8.70 12.36 -5.07
C MET A 28 8.67 13.56 -4.13
N VAL A 29 7.50 14.13 -3.86
CA VAL A 29 7.32 15.26 -2.94
C VAL A 29 7.71 14.84 -1.52
N PHE A 30 7.28 13.64 -1.08
CA PHE A 30 7.63 13.15 0.24
C PHE A 30 9.12 12.82 0.38
N LEU A 31 9.73 12.20 -0.65
CA LEU A 31 11.17 11.97 -0.68
C LEU A 31 11.96 13.28 -0.60
N ALA A 32 11.57 14.29 -1.38
CA ALA A 32 12.22 15.60 -1.32
C ALA A 32 12.13 16.22 0.08
N MET A 33 10.99 16.06 0.76
CA MET A 33 10.82 16.49 2.14
C MET A 33 11.78 15.75 3.08
N CYS A 34 11.82 14.42 3.02
CA CYS A 34 12.67 13.57 3.87
C CYS A 34 14.17 13.79 3.64
N ILE A 35 14.62 13.97 2.39
CA ILE A 35 16.02 14.29 2.09
C ILE A 35 16.43 15.58 2.80
N ARG A 36 15.54 16.58 2.84
CA ARG A 36 15.83 17.87 3.47
C ARG A 36 15.78 17.81 5.00
N THR A 37 14.83 17.08 5.58
CA THR A 37 14.61 17.07 7.03
C THR A 37 15.34 15.95 7.77
N GLN A 38 15.64 14.85 7.09
CA GLN A 38 16.28 13.65 7.63
C GLN A 38 17.33 13.06 6.66
N PRO A 39 18.36 13.83 6.26
CA PRO A 39 19.34 13.43 5.25
C PRO A 39 20.10 12.14 5.59
N LYS A 40 20.20 11.79 6.87
CA LYS A 40 20.86 10.56 7.34
C LYS A 40 20.19 9.26 6.85
N LEU A 41 18.88 9.29 6.54
CA LEU A 41 18.21 8.12 5.93
C LEU A 41 18.76 7.79 4.53
N PHE A 42 19.46 8.74 3.90
CA PHE A 42 19.93 8.65 2.53
C PHE A 42 21.46 8.72 2.43
N SER A 43 22.20 8.58 3.53
CA SER A 43 23.66 8.80 3.56
C SER A 43 24.45 7.90 2.61
N GLU A 44 23.90 6.74 2.26
CA GLU A 44 24.50 5.78 1.32
C GLU A 44 23.69 5.66 0.01
N MET A 45 22.69 6.52 -0.17
CA MET A 45 21.80 6.48 -1.34
C MET A 45 22.18 7.58 -2.33
N PHE A 46 22.91 7.22 -3.39
CA PHE A 46 23.27 8.17 -4.45
C PHE A 46 22.14 8.46 -5.44
N ARG A 47 21.19 7.54 -5.57
CA ARG A 47 20.05 7.63 -6.48
C ARG A 47 18.83 6.95 -5.87
N LEU A 48 17.65 7.51 -6.13
CA LEU A 48 16.37 6.95 -5.73
C LEU A 48 15.62 6.48 -6.97
N ARG A 49 15.12 5.23 -6.94
CA ARG A 49 14.37 4.64 -8.04
C ARG A 49 12.92 4.45 -7.63
N ILE A 50 12.06 5.37 -8.09
CA ILE A 50 10.63 5.41 -7.71
C ILE A 50 9.92 4.10 -8.01
N GLY A 51 10.16 3.48 -9.17
CA GLY A 51 9.54 2.20 -9.51
C GLY A 51 9.85 1.07 -8.53
N LEU A 52 11.10 0.99 -8.02
CA LEU A 52 11.46 -0.01 -6.99
C LEU A 52 10.87 0.34 -5.63
N ILE A 53 10.80 1.63 -5.31
CA ILE A 53 10.14 2.08 -4.08
C ILE A 53 8.67 1.65 -4.10
N ILE A 54 7.95 1.90 -5.20
CA ILE A 54 6.56 1.45 -5.39
C ILE A 54 6.45 -0.06 -5.26
N GLN A 55 7.37 -0.81 -5.87
CA GLN A 55 7.38 -2.28 -5.77
C GLN A 55 7.54 -2.74 -4.32
N VAL A 56 8.52 -2.21 -3.59
CA VAL A 56 8.75 -2.58 -2.19
C VAL A 56 7.54 -2.19 -1.34
N MET A 57 6.93 -1.03 -1.58
CA MET A 57 5.70 -0.62 -0.88
C MET A 57 4.54 -1.58 -1.14
N ALA A 58 4.33 -2.02 -2.39
CA ALA A 58 3.29 -2.99 -2.73
C ALA A 58 3.58 -4.37 -2.11
N THR A 59 4.82 -4.84 -2.14
CA THR A 59 5.22 -6.12 -1.51
C THR A 59 5.05 -6.08 0.00
N GLU A 60 5.48 -5.00 0.66
CA GLU A 60 5.29 -4.81 2.09
C GLU A 60 3.79 -4.80 2.45
N LEU A 61 2.96 -4.12 1.64
CA LEU A 61 1.51 -4.12 1.83
C LEU A 61 0.89 -5.50 1.67
N ALA A 62 1.29 -6.25 0.64
CA ALA A 62 0.79 -7.60 0.41
C ALA A 62 1.09 -8.51 1.62
N GLN A 63 2.29 -8.40 2.19
CA GLN A 63 2.68 -9.15 3.38
C GLN A 63 1.88 -8.69 4.61
N SER A 64 1.80 -7.39 4.87
CA SER A 64 1.10 -6.84 6.04
C SER A 64 -0.40 -7.08 6.00
N LEU A 65 -1.02 -7.14 4.81
CA LEU A 65 -2.46 -7.41 4.66
C LEU A 65 -2.77 -8.89 4.38
N ASN A 66 -1.76 -9.71 4.05
CA ASN A 66 -1.93 -11.08 3.56
C ASN A 66 -2.91 -11.15 2.37
N CYS A 67 -2.65 -10.32 1.38
CA CYS A 67 -3.42 -10.23 0.13
C CYS A 67 -2.51 -10.47 -1.09
N SER A 68 -3.09 -10.57 -2.29
CA SER A 68 -2.30 -10.73 -3.51
C SER A 68 -1.54 -9.46 -3.89
N GLY A 69 -0.57 -9.58 -4.81
CA GLY A 69 0.17 -8.42 -5.33
C GLY A 69 -0.73 -7.42 -6.06
N GLU A 70 -1.76 -7.91 -6.77
CA GLU A 70 -2.75 -7.09 -7.46
C GLU A 70 -3.62 -6.32 -6.46
N GLU A 71 -4.13 -7.00 -5.43
CA GLU A 71 -4.93 -6.39 -4.37
C GLU A 71 -4.12 -5.33 -3.59
N ALA A 72 -2.85 -5.62 -3.30
CA ALA A 72 -1.94 -4.67 -2.67
C ALA A 72 -1.66 -3.45 -3.56
N THR A 73 -1.53 -3.65 -4.88
CA THR A 73 -1.33 -2.56 -5.84
C THR A 73 -2.57 -1.67 -5.92
N GLU A 74 -3.76 -2.26 -5.96
CA GLU A 74 -5.01 -1.51 -5.91
C GLU A 74 -5.15 -0.75 -4.58
N CYS A 75 -4.79 -1.38 -3.46
CA CYS A 75 -4.78 -0.72 -2.16
C CYS A 75 -3.83 0.48 -2.15
N LEU A 76 -2.60 0.30 -2.62
CA LEU A 76 -1.58 1.36 -2.71
C LEU A 76 -2.07 2.55 -3.55
N MET A 77 -2.77 2.29 -4.66
CA MET A 77 -3.34 3.33 -5.52
C MET A 77 -4.48 4.13 -4.86
N ASN A 78 -5.10 3.59 -3.83
CA ASN A 78 -6.25 4.17 -3.15
C ASN A 78 -5.92 4.72 -1.74
N MET A 79 -4.64 4.68 -1.34
CA MET A 79 -4.21 5.22 -0.05
C MET A 79 -4.37 6.74 0.03
N SER A 80 -4.65 7.24 1.23
CA SER A 80 -4.53 8.66 1.50
C SER A 80 -3.06 9.11 1.51
N PRO A 81 -2.77 10.41 1.27
CA PRO A 81 -1.40 10.92 1.29
C PRO A 81 -0.65 10.66 2.60
N SER A 82 -1.37 10.65 3.74
CA SER A 82 -0.80 10.36 5.06
C SER A 82 -0.40 8.90 5.22
N GLU A 83 -1.22 7.96 4.72
CA GLU A 83 -0.92 6.53 4.74
C GLU A 83 0.27 6.20 3.84
N LEU A 84 0.27 6.75 2.62
CA LEU A 84 1.37 6.60 1.67
C LEU A 84 2.69 7.11 2.27
N LYS A 85 2.64 8.29 2.91
CA LYS A 85 3.77 8.87 3.65
C LYS A 85 4.28 7.94 4.75
N ASN A 86 3.39 7.39 5.57
CA ASN A 86 3.77 6.52 6.68
C ASN A 86 4.39 5.21 6.19
N LEU A 87 3.83 4.61 5.14
CA LEU A 87 4.41 3.43 4.50
C LEU A 87 5.79 3.74 3.93
N LEU A 88 5.94 4.81 3.15
CA LEU A 88 7.24 5.16 2.58
C LEU A 88 8.28 5.44 3.67
N HIS A 89 7.88 6.09 4.77
CA HIS A 89 8.78 6.35 5.89
C HIS A 89 9.25 5.06 6.57
N HIS A 90 8.37 4.06 6.74
CA HIS A 90 8.75 2.75 7.27
C HIS A 90 9.77 2.04 6.37
N ILE A 91 9.50 1.99 5.06
CA ILE A 91 10.41 1.39 4.06
C ILE A 91 11.79 2.04 4.11
N LEU A 92 11.86 3.38 4.08
CA LEU A 92 13.13 4.10 4.09
C LEU A 92 13.88 4.00 5.43
N SER A 93 13.15 3.81 6.53
CA SER A 93 13.74 3.67 7.86
C SER A 93 14.22 2.24 8.16
N GLY A 94 13.92 1.27 7.28
CA GLY A 94 14.19 -0.15 7.53
C GLY A 94 13.41 -0.71 8.72
N LYS A 95 12.25 -0.14 9.03
CA LYS A 95 11.34 -0.64 10.08
C LYS A 95 10.22 -1.44 9.42
N GLU A 96 9.86 -2.58 9.98
CA GLU A 96 8.74 -3.40 9.50
C GLU A 96 7.43 -2.57 9.50
N PHE A 97 6.65 -2.65 8.43
CA PHE A 97 5.36 -1.97 8.30
C PHE A 97 4.30 -2.73 9.10
N GLY A 98 4.25 -2.42 10.40
CA GLY A 98 3.27 -2.98 11.33
C GLY A 98 1.90 -2.32 11.21
N LEU A 99 1.16 -2.57 10.12
CA LEU A 99 -0.28 -2.32 10.10
C LEU A 99 -0.91 -3.43 10.95
N MET A 100 -1.04 -3.18 12.25
CA MET A 100 -1.58 -4.17 13.18
C MET A 100 -2.95 -4.60 12.68
N LYS A 101 -3.00 -5.84 12.17
CA LYS A 101 -4.26 -6.55 12.02
C LYS A 101 -4.89 -6.51 13.41
N SER A 102 -6.03 -5.85 13.55
CA SER A 102 -6.89 -6.06 14.72
C SER A 102 -7.34 -7.52 14.65
N VAL A 103 -6.48 -8.43 15.11
CA VAL A 103 -6.81 -9.81 15.37
C VAL A 103 -7.88 -9.76 16.44
N ARG A 104 -9.14 -9.93 16.02
CA ARG A 104 -10.16 -10.44 16.92
C ARG A 104 -9.72 -11.85 17.26
N SER A 105 -8.92 -11.95 18.31
CA SER A 105 -8.45 -13.20 18.88
C SER A 105 -9.68 -13.93 19.43
N GLY A 106 -10.16 -14.90 18.67
CA GLY A 106 -11.17 -15.85 19.15
C GLY A 106 -10.52 -16.89 20.04
N ALA A 107 -10.90 -16.86 21.34
CA ALA A 107 -10.80 -17.90 22.38
C ALA A 107 -9.38 -18.15 22.94
N THR A 108 -9.10 -18.17 24.25
CA THR A 108 -9.87 -18.55 25.47
C THR A 108 -9.25 -17.90 26.73
N GLY A 109 -10.06 -17.59 27.75
CA GLY A 109 -9.60 -17.19 29.09
C GLY A 109 -10.48 -16.12 29.76
N THR A 110 -11.14 -16.49 30.85
CA THR A 110 -12.14 -15.77 31.68
C THR A 110 -11.59 -14.43 32.26
N ASP A 111 -12.32 -13.32 32.44
CA ASP A 111 -13.50 -13.10 33.30
C ASP A 111 -14.30 -11.83 32.91
N SER A 112 -15.59 -11.85 33.26
CA SER A 112 -16.71 -10.90 33.05
C SER A 112 -16.42 -9.40 33.32
N ILE A 113 -17.10 -8.41 32.71
CA ILE A 113 -18.46 -7.91 33.08
C ILE A 113 -19.08 -7.12 31.90
N ALA A 114 -20.38 -7.30 31.68
CA ALA A 114 -21.22 -6.65 30.67
C ALA A 114 -21.82 -5.31 31.12
N ILE A 115 -22.07 -4.39 30.19
CA ILE A 115 -23.25 -3.51 30.23
C ILE A 115 -23.96 -3.60 28.89
N GLN A 116 -25.16 -4.16 28.97
CA GLN A 116 -26.13 -4.39 27.90
C GLN A 116 -26.99 -3.12 27.82
N ASP A 117 -27.13 -2.54 26.63
CA ASP A 117 -28.22 -1.61 26.34
C ASP A 117 -29.14 -2.22 25.26
N ILE A 118 -30.44 -2.17 25.52
CA ILE A 118 -31.48 -2.96 24.88
C ILE A 118 -32.37 -2.05 24.01
N SER A 119 -32.23 -2.21 22.68
CA SER A 119 -33.30 -2.12 21.64
C SER A 119 -33.97 -0.74 21.37
N PRO A 120 -34.77 -0.53 20.30
CA PRO A 120 -35.19 -1.47 19.24
C PRO A 120 -35.18 -0.96 17.77
N ASN A 121 -35.05 -1.94 16.86
CA ASN A 121 -35.80 -2.15 15.61
C ASN A 121 -36.19 -0.94 14.74
N SER A 122 -35.66 -0.87 13.52
CA SER A 122 -36.31 -0.20 12.39
C SER A 122 -36.00 -0.93 11.08
N LYS A 123 -37.08 -1.41 10.45
CA LYS A 123 -37.12 -2.07 9.14
C LYS A 123 -36.93 -1.04 8.01
N SER A 124 -36.14 -1.36 6.99
CA SER A 124 -36.32 -0.91 5.60
C SER A 124 -35.46 -1.83 4.70
N VAL A 125 -36.00 -2.73 3.88
CA VAL A 125 -36.65 -2.52 2.57
C VAL A 125 -35.80 -1.66 1.63
N GLY A 126 -35.42 -2.23 0.49
CA GLY A 126 -35.00 -1.48 -0.70
C GLY A 126 -33.75 -2.04 -1.36
N GLY A 127 -33.92 -2.77 -2.47
CA GLY A 127 -32.83 -3.39 -3.20
C GLY A 127 -32.02 -2.44 -4.09
N SER A 128 -30.93 -2.97 -4.62
CA SER A 128 -30.49 -2.75 -6.01
C SER A 128 -29.33 -3.69 -6.33
N LYS A 129 -29.57 -4.59 -7.29
CA LYS A 129 -28.51 -5.36 -7.95
C LYS A 129 -27.73 -4.37 -8.82
N HIS A 130 -26.48 -4.09 -8.46
CA HIS A 130 -25.54 -3.42 -9.35
C HIS A 130 -24.51 -4.46 -9.79
N GLN A 131 -24.70 -5.01 -10.99
CA GLN A 131 -23.65 -5.76 -11.68
C GLN A 131 -22.62 -4.75 -12.17
N SER A 132 -21.60 -4.48 -11.36
CA SER A 132 -20.41 -3.76 -11.82
C SER A 132 -19.57 -4.73 -12.64
N LYS A 133 -19.68 -4.60 -13.97
CA LYS A 133 -18.81 -5.25 -14.93
C LYS A 133 -17.42 -4.65 -14.77
N VAL A 134 -16.61 -5.24 -13.89
CA VAL A 134 -15.21 -4.90 -13.70
C VAL A 134 -14.47 -5.06 -15.03
N ARG A 135 -14.07 -3.95 -15.62
CA ARG A 135 -13.08 -3.94 -16.68
C ARG A 135 -11.78 -4.39 -16.03
N LYS A 136 -11.28 -5.57 -16.41
CA LYS A 136 -9.96 -6.08 -16.04
C LYS A 136 -8.92 -5.04 -16.49
N LEU A 137 -8.50 -4.18 -15.56
CA LEU A 137 -7.37 -3.28 -15.73
C LEU A 137 -6.12 -4.16 -15.68
N SER A 138 -5.70 -4.63 -16.85
CA SER A 138 -4.37 -5.18 -17.00
C SER A 138 -3.41 -4.02 -16.85
N LEU A 139 -2.94 -3.77 -15.63
CA LEU A 139 -1.62 -3.19 -15.45
C LEU A 139 -0.69 -4.09 -16.27
N SER A 140 -0.06 -3.58 -17.32
CA SER A 140 1.03 -4.32 -17.94
C SER A 140 2.25 -4.18 -17.03
N VAL A 141 2.25 -5.04 -16.02
CA VAL A 141 3.27 -5.27 -15.00
C VAL A 141 4.49 -5.98 -15.63
N HIS A 142 4.65 -5.97 -16.97
CA HIS A 142 5.70 -6.73 -17.68
C HIS A 142 7.16 -6.37 -17.32
N SER A 143 7.39 -5.51 -16.33
CA SER A 143 8.71 -5.30 -15.74
C SER A 143 8.79 -5.45 -14.22
N LEU A 144 7.71 -5.79 -13.51
CA LEU A 144 7.74 -6.14 -12.08
C LEU A 144 7.21 -7.57 -11.93
N ASP A 145 8.06 -8.56 -12.21
CA ASP A 145 7.83 -9.96 -11.85
C ASP A 145 7.53 -10.07 -10.35
N ILE A 146 6.26 -9.98 -9.97
CA ILE A 146 5.75 -10.22 -8.61
C ILE A 146 5.15 -11.64 -8.51
N GLU A 147 5.18 -12.43 -9.59
CA GLU A 147 4.62 -13.79 -9.63
C GLU A 147 5.50 -14.88 -8.97
N ASN A 148 6.60 -14.56 -8.30
CA ASN A 148 7.48 -15.58 -7.70
C ASN A 148 7.91 -15.33 -6.24
N ILE A 149 6.98 -14.88 -5.39
CA ILE A 149 7.18 -15.00 -3.93
C ILE A 149 6.75 -16.41 -3.53
N GLU A 150 7.63 -17.38 -3.80
CA GLU A 150 7.55 -18.71 -3.20
C GLU A 150 7.58 -18.57 -1.68
N SER A 151 6.56 -19.12 -1.01
CA SER A 151 6.43 -19.09 0.44
C SER A 151 7.56 -19.90 1.09
N GLY A 152 8.66 -19.24 1.43
CA GLY A 152 9.76 -19.84 2.19
C GLY A 152 9.45 -19.91 3.68
N VAL A 153 8.63 -20.89 4.10
CA VAL A 153 8.52 -21.43 5.48
C VAL A 153 8.05 -22.89 5.29
N SER A 154 8.78 -23.98 5.61
CA SER A 154 9.51 -24.31 6.84
C SER A 154 10.22 -25.68 6.73
N GLY A 155 11.38 -25.82 7.40
CA GLY A 155 11.81 -27.04 8.11
C GLY A 155 12.88 -27.91 7.42
N LEU A 156 14.18 -27.75 7.69
CA LEU A 156 14.96 -28.31 8.82
C LEU A 156 14.93 -29.85 8.96
N GLY A 157 16.05 -30.48 8.60
CA GLY A 157 16.77 -31.47 9.41
C GLY A 157 16.11 -32.82 9.70
N GLN A 158 16.45 -33.83 8.90
CA GLN A 158 17.35 -34.94 9.28
C GLN A 158 17.71 -35.75 8.03
#